data_AF-A0A0B4ESI3-F1
#
_entry.id   AF-A0A0B4ESI3-F1
#
_cell.length_a   1.000
_cell.length_b   1.000
_cell.length_c   1.000
_cell.angle_alpha   90.00
_cell.angle_beta   90.00
_cell.angle_gamma   90.00
#
_symmetry.space_group_name_H-M   'P 1'
#
loop_
_entity.id
_entity.type
_entity.pdbx_description
1 polymer ?
#
loop_
_entity_poly.entity_id
_entity_poly.type
_entity_poly.pdbx_seq_one_letter_code
_entity_poly.pdbx_strand_id
1 'polypeptide(L)'
;MRLLWSHDVTRARRATSHLRIPFQRRQYLQCSYATTDNTSRQPEAVYVPEVDLEDFESYAIGGYHPIVIGDTFQKGRYKIAHKLGFGGYSTIWLARDNTLDRYVSVKVSVAGES
;
A
#
# COMPACT_ATOMS: atom_id res chain seq x y z
N MET A 1 -19.35 19.76 -31.65
CA MET A 1 -17.99 19.73 -32.23
C MET A 1 -17.23 18.54 -31.64
N ARG A 2 -16.78 17.61 -32.50
CA ARG A 2 -15.77 16.56 -32.22
C ARG A 2 -14.42 17.21 -31.88
N LEU A 3 -13.53 16.60 -31.09
CA LEU A 3 -12.47 15.63 -31.48
C LEU A 3 -11.94 14.97 -30.16
N LEU A 4 -11.87 13.64 -29.94
CA LEU A 4 -10.80 12.66 -30.33
C LEU A 4 -9.39 13.19 -30.03
N TRP A 5 -8.57 12.66 -29.10
CA TRP A 5 -7.95 11.33 -28.93
C TRP A 5 -7.37 11.26 -27.47
N SER A 6 -7.06 10.13 -26.83
CA SER A 6 -5.93 9.26 -27.17
C SER A 6 -6.00 7.92 -26.44
N HIS A 7 -5.80 6.84 -27.20
CA HIS A 7 -5.45 5.52 -26.70
C HIS A 7 -3.96 5.55 -26.36
N ASP A 8 -3.60 5.16 -25.14
CA ASP A 8 -2.25 4.67 -24.88
C ASP A 8 -2.35 3.25 -24.32
N VAL A 9 -2.29 2.30 -25.24
CA VAL A 9 -1.98 0.90 -24.94
C VAL A 9 -0.46 0.84 -24.79
N THR A 10 0.05 1.06 -23.59
CA THR A 10 1.48 0.91 -23.34
C THR A 10 1.81 -0.58 -23.22
N ARG A 11 2.37 -1.10 -24.32
CA ARG A 11 3.04 -2.38 -24.46
C ARG A 11 4.14 -2.51 -23.39
N ALA A 12 3.96 -3.42 -22.43
CA ALA A 12 5.04 -3.84 -21.55
C ALA A 12 6.13 -4.55 -22.38
N ARG A 13 7.29 -3.90 -22.55
CA ARG A 13 8.49 -4.56 -23.07
C ARG A 13 9.09 -5.38 -21.93
N ARG A 14 9.40 -6.65 -22.21
CA ARG A 14 10.28 -7.46 -21.38
C ARG A 14 11.66 -6.80 -21.35
N ALA A 15 12.15 -6.50 -20.16
CA ALA A 15 13.56 -6.28 -19.89
C ALA A 15 13.93 -7.15 -18.68
N THR A 16 14.49 -8.32 -18.98
CA THR A 16 15.32 -9.05 -18.04
C THR A 16 16.66 -8.35 -17.96
N SER A 17 16.95 -7.72 -16.83
CA SER A 17 18.33 -7.50 -16.41
C SER A 17 18.35 -7.38 -14.89
N HIS A 18 19.27 -8.15 -14.31
CA HIS A 18 19.45 -8.28 -12.87
C HIS A 18 19.77 -6.92 -12.24
N LEU A 19 18.84 -6.40 -11.44
CA LEU A 19 19.18 -5.44 -10.40
C LEU A 19 18.72 -6.02 -9.08
N ARG A 20 19.66 -6.72 -8.41
CA ARG A 20 19.58 -6.96 -6.98
C ARG A 20 19.65 -5.59 -6.33
N ILE A 21 18.50 -5.02 -5.99
CA ILE A 21 18.43 -3.87 -5.09
C ILE A 21 18.71 -4.44 -3.70
N PRO A 22 19.86 -4.18 -3.06
CA PRO A 22 19.98 -4.50 -1.65
C PRO A 22 18.95 -3.63 -0.92
N PHE A 23 17.94 -4.27 -0.35
CA PHE A 23 17.04 -3.69 0.63
C PHE A 23 17.90 -3.35 1.86
N GLN A 24 18.54 -2.17 1.81
CA GLN A 24 19.33 -1.63 2.90
C GLN A 24 18.35 -1.25 4.01
N ARG A 25 18.19 -2.19 4.94
CA ARG A 25 17.47 -2.07 6.20
C ARG A 25 17.99 -0.84 6.94
N ARG A 26 17.23 0.25 6.94
CA ARG A 26 17.47 1.41 7.81
C ARG A 26 17.27 0.93 9.25
N GLN A 27 18.36 0.60 9.95
CA GLN A 27 18.34 0.53 11.41
C GLN A 27 18.25 1.97 11.94
N TYR A 28 17.05 2.44 12.25
CA TYR A 28 16.90 3.57 13.16
C TYR A 28 17.01 3.04 14.58
N LEU A 29 18.16 3.32 15.22
CA LEU A 29 18.30 3.18 16.66
C LEU A 29 17.49 4.30 17.31
N GLN A 30 16.35 3.98 17.90
CA GLN A 30 15.58 4.94 18.69
C GLN A 30 16.14 4.97 20.11
N CYS A 31 16.76 6.09 20.47
CA CYS A 31 17.20 6.38 21.83
C CYS A 31 15.99 6.91 22.61
N SER A 32 15.63 6.29 23.74
CA SER A 32 14.64 6.84 24.66
C SER A 32 15.25 6.99 26.05
N TYR A 33 15.27 8.21 26.55
CA TYR A 33 15.72 8.57 27.89
C TYR A 33 14.61 8.29 28.91
N ALA A 34 14.90 7.49 29.93
CA ALA A 34 14.20 7.53 31.20
C ALA A 34 15.16 7.12 32.32
N THR A 35 15.53 8.11 33.14
CA THR A 35 16.24 7.92 34.39
C THR A 35 15.25 7.38 35.42
N THR A 36 15.54 6.25 36.05
CA THR A 36 15.51 6.03 37.51
C THR A 36 15.91 4.60 37.86
N ASP A 37 16.89 4.54 38.77
CA ASP A 37 17.39 3.49 39.66
C ASP A 37 17.50 2.00 39.29
N ASN A 38 18.64 1.48 39.72
CA ASN A 38 19.24 0.18 39.49
C ASN A 38 18.49 -0.95 40.21
N THR A 39 17.80 -1.81 39.47
CA THR A 39 17.54 -3.20 39.82
C THR A 39 17.55 -4.02 38.54
N SER A 40 18.41 -5.05 38.53
CA SER A 40 18.76 -5.92 37.40
C SER A 40 17.60 -6.73 36.82
N ARG A 41 16.63 -6.07 36.19
CA ARG A 41 15.71 -6.70 35.24
C ARG A 41 16.27 -6.44 33.85
N GLN A 42 16.96 -7.43 33.31
CA GLN A 42 17.24 -7.49 31.87
C GLN A 42 15.91 -7.19 31.17
N PRO A 43 15.80 -6.15 30.32
CA PRO A 43 14.61 -5.97 29.52
C PRO A 43 14.53 -7.18 28.61
N GLU A 44 13.61 -8.10 28.93
CA GLU A 44 13.29 -9.22 28.08
C GLU A 44 12.87 -8.63 26.74
N ALA A 45 13.72 -8.81 25.72
CA ALA A 45 13.50 -8.24 24.41
C ALA A 45 12.27 -8.91 23.80
N VAL A 46 11.09 -8.33 24.06
CA VAL A 46 9.86 -8.75 23.41
C VAL A 46 10.01 -8.44 21.93
N TYR A 47 10.21 -9.49 21.13
CA TYR A 47 10.13 -9.37 19.68
C TYR A 47 8.68 -9.08 19.31
N VAL A 48 8.37 -7.81 19.08
CA VAL A 48 7.18 -7.41 18.35
C VAL A 48 7.57 -7.43 16.88
N PRO A 49 7.13 -8.43 16.09
CA PRO A 49 7.33 -8.35 14.64
C PRO A 49 6.68 -7.06 14.17
N GLU A 50 7.44 -6.21 13.46
CA GLU A 50 6.87 -5.16 12.64
C GLU A 50 6.02 -5.87 11.59
N VAL A 51 4.72 -6.02 11.87
CA VAL A 51 3.78 -6.51 10.89
C VAL A 51 3.62 -5.37 9.89
N ASP A 52 3.89 -5.65 8.62
CA ASP A 52 3.76 -4.70 7.51
C ASP A 52 2.27 -4.43 7.27
N LEU A 53 1.68 -3.64 8.16
CA LEU A 53 0.30 -3.16 8.16
C LEU A 53 0.33 -1.65 8.02
N GLU A 54 -0.64 -1.09 7.29
CA GLU A 54 -0.80 0.35 7.34
C GLU A 54 -1.27 0.80 8.73
N ASP A 55 -0.96 2.05 9.03
CA ASP A 55 -1.48 2.71 10.21
C ASP A 55 -3.00 2.91 10.11
N PHE A 56 -3.72 2.43 11.13
CA PHE A 56 -5.18 2.57 11.22
C PHE A 56 -5.61 4.03 11.30
N GLU A 57 -4.80 4.91 11.88
CA GLU A 57 -5.10 6.35 11.98
C GLU A 57 -5.11 7.05 10.62
N SER A 58 -4.44 6.45 9.62
CA SER A 58 -4.45 6.96 8.24
C SER A 58 -5.80 6.78 7.54
N TYR A 59 -6.75 6.03 8.10
CA TYR A 59 -8.15 5.94 7.61
C TYR A 59 -9.01 7.08 8.17
N ALA A 60 -8.66 8.31 7.82
CA ALA A 60 -9.34 9.52 8.25
C ALA A 60 -9.77 10.38 7.06
N ILE A 61 -10.50 11.47 7.34
CA ILE A 61 -10.72 12.53 6.36
C ILE A 61 -9.33 13.04 5.91
N GLY A 62 -9.10 13.13 4.60
CA GLY A 62 -7.79 13.48 4.06
C GLY A 62 -6.84 12.29 3.84
N GLY A 63 -7.20 11.10 4.32
CA GLY A 63 -6.35 9.92 4.35
C GLY A 63 -6.77 8.83 3.37
N TYR A 64 -6.51 7.57 3.74
CA TYR A 64 -6.91 6.39 2.97
C TYR A 64 -8.42 6.25 2.88
N HIS A 65 -8.88 5.85 1.69
CA HIS A 65 -10.27 5.47 1.49
C HIS A 65 -10.52 4.05 2.06
N PRO A 66 -11.54 3.85 2.91
CA PRO A 66 -11.91 2.53 3.41
C PRO A 66 -12.47 1.67 2.25
N ILE A 67 -11.96 0.45 2.09
CA ILE A 67 -12.34 -0.49 1.03
C ILE A 67 -12.48 -1.88 1.64
N VAL A 68 -13.54 -2.60 1.26
CA VAL A 68 -13.85 -3.96 1.71
C VAL A 68 -13.83 -4.91 0.52
N ILE A 69 -13.46 -6.17 0.77
CA ILE A 69 -13.56 -7.23 -0.25
C ILE A 69 -15.02 -7.33 -0.73
N GLY A 70 -15.21 -7.37 -2.04
CA GLY A 70 -16.53 -7.38 -2.67
C GLY A 70 -17.01 -6.01 -3.13
N ASP A 71 -16.40 -4.90 -2.68
CA ASP A 71 -16.69 -3.57 -3.18
C ASP A 71 -16.52 -3.48 -4.69
N THR A 72 -17.29 -2.59 -5.31
CA THR A 72 -17.24 -2.39 -6.76
C THR A 72 -16.98 -0.95 -7.15
N PHE A 73 -16.10 -0.76 -8.13
CA PHE A 73 -15.78 0.54 -8.71
C PHE A 73 -16.19 0.60 -10.19
N GLN A 74 -16.34 1.83 -10.69
CA GLN A 74 -16.72 2.12 -12.09
C GLN A 74 -17.95 1.32 -12.54
N LYS A 75 -19.09 1.54 -11.87
CA LYS A 75 -20.39 0.92 -12.19
C LYS A 75 -20.32 -0.61 -12.26
N GLY A 76 -19.60 -1.25 -11.35
CA GLY A 76 -19.51 -2.70 -11.27
C GLY A 76 -18.40 -3.34 -12.12
N ARG A 77 -17.61 -2.55 -12.86
CA ARG A 77 -16.53 -3.09 -13.69
C ARG A 77 -15.43 -3.75 -12.85
N TYR A 78 -14.98 -3.10 -11.77
CA TYR A 78 -13.89 -3.62 -10.94
C TYR A 78 -14.43 -4.08 -9.61
N LYS A 79 -14.43 -5.39 -9.36
CA LYS A 79 -14.83 -5.98 -8.08
C LYS A 79 -13.60 -6.34 -7.25
N ILE A 80 -13.48 -5.81 -6.03
CA ILE A 80 -12.34 -6.03 -5.15
C ILE A 80 -12.32 -7.48 -4.66
N ALA A 81 -11.16 -8.12 -4.76
CA ALA A 81 -10.93 -9.52 -4.38
C ALA A 81 -9.95 -9.67 -3.21
N HIS A 82 -8.86 -8.90 -3.17
CA HIS A 82 -7.86 -8.95 -2.10
C HIS A 82 -7.08 -7.64 -2.02
N LYS A 83 -6.58 -7.28 -0.84
CA LYS A 83 -5.53 -6.26 -0.69
C LYS A 83 -4.16 -6.78 -1.13
N LEU A 84 -3.43 -6.01 -1.94
CA LEU A 84 -2.07 -6.37 -2.39
C LEU A 84 -0.97 -5.64 -1.63
N GLY A 85 -1.30 -4.49 -1.03
CA GLY A 85 -0.37 -3.73 -0.21
C GLY A 85 -0.80 -2.29 -0.01
N PHE A 86 0.08 -1.52 0.59
CA PHE A 86 -0.08 -0.08 0.82
C PHE A 86 1.28 0.61 0.74
N GLY A 87 1.24 1.93 0.72
CA GLY A 87 2.37 2.81 0.92
C GLY A 87 1.84 4.18 1.32
N GLY A 88 2.69 5.09 1.79
CA GLY A 88 2.25 6.31 2.50
C GLY A 88 1.23 7.21 1.80
N TYR A 89 0.99 7.05 0.50
CA TYR A 89 0.02 7.86 -0.27
C TYR A 89 -1.06 7.04 -0.97
N SER A 90 -1.08 5.71 -0.84
CA SER A 90 -2.07 4.88 -1.53
C SER A 90 -2.17 3.45 -1.00
N THR A 91 -3.34 2.84 -1.19
CA THR A 91 -3.52 1.40 -1.07
C THR A 91 -3.63 0.74 -2.45
N ILE A 92 -3.19 -0.52 -2.55
CA ILE A 92 -3.20 -1.32 -3.78
C ILE A 92 -4.07 -2.56 -3.57
N TRP A 93 -5.00 -2.80 -4.49
CA TRP A 93 -5.99 -3.87 -4.39
C TRP A 93 -6.00 -4.72 -5.67
N LEU A 94 -6.16 -6.02 -5.50
CA LEU A 94 -6.51 -6.95 -6.57
C LEU A 94 -8.00 -6.84 -6.83
N ALA A 95 -8.38 -6.65 -8.10
CA ALA A 95 -9.76 -6.63 -8.53
C ALA A 95 -9.98 -7.52 -9.76
N ARG A 96 -11.19 -8.06 -9.90
CA ARG A 96 -11.67 -8.65 -11.16
C ARG A 96 -12.25 -7.54 -12.03
N ASP A 97 -11.71 -7.35 -13.22
CA ASP A 97 -12.34 -6.57 -14.29
C ASP A 97 -13.40 -7.45 -14.97
N ASN A 98 -14.67 -7.19 -14.70
CA ASN A 98 -15.80 -7.95 -15.22
C ASN A 98 -16.07 -7.69 -16.71
N THR A 99 -15.49 -6.64 -17.29
CA THR A 99 -15.63 -6.34 -18.73
C THR A 99 -14.62 -7.09 -19.57
N LEU A 100 -13.37 -7.16 -19.10
CA LEU A 100 -12.27 -7.84 -19.81
C LEU A 100 -11.96 -9.24 -19.25
N ASP A 101 -12.75 -9.67 -18.27
CA ASP A 101 -12.66 -10.96 -17.58
C ASP A 101 -11.24 -11.31 -17.09
N ARG A 102 -10.55 -10.34 -16.47
CA ARG A 102 -9.16 -10.49 -16.03
C ARG A 102 -8.91 -9.86 -14.66
N TYR A 103 -7.87 -10.30 -13.98
CA TYR A 103 -7.40 -9.65 -12.77
C TYR A 103 -6.56 -8.42 -13.07
N VAL A 104 -6.75 -7.36 -12.29
CA VAL A 104 -6.04 -6.08 -12.39
C VAL A 104 -5.65 -5.56 -11.01
N SER A 105 -4.65 -4.69 -10.94
CA SER A 105 -4.34 -3.90 -9.75
C SER A 105 -5.08 -2.57 -9.78
N VAL A 106 -5.84 -2.26 -8.74
CA VAL A 106 -6.48 -0.97 -8.51
C VAL A 106 -5.68 -0.22 -7.45
N LYS A 107 -5.17 0.97 -7.80
CA LYS A 107 -4.49 1.87 -6.87
C LYS A 107 -5.46 2.96 -6.43
N VAL A 108 -5.58 3.16 -5.12
CA VAL A 108 -6.43 4.19 -4.53
C VAL A 108 -5.55 5.14 -3.74
N SER A 109 -5.45 6.38 -4.22
CA SER A 109 -4.68 7.44 -3.57
C SER A 109 -5.40 7.95 -2.33
N VAL A 110 -4.63 8.48 -1.36
CA VAL A 110 -5.20 9.28 -0.26
C VAL A 110 -5.97 10.47 -0.81
N ALA A 111 -7.02 10.87 -0.11
CA ALA A 111 -7.77 12.07 -0.43
C ALA A 111 -6.98 13.30 0.01
N GLY A 112 -5.86 13.62 -0.66
CA GLY A 112 -5.07 14.81 -0.33
C GLY A 112 -5.92 16.09 -0.33
N GLU A 113 -5.50 17.11 0.42
CA GLU A 113 -6.03 18.46 0.24
C GLU A 113 -5.71 18.93 -1.19
N SER A 114 -6.75 19.30 -1.96
CA SER A 114 -6.63 19.77 -3.35
C SER A 114 -6.80 21.27 -3.45
#